data_AF-A0A1I4HN97-F1
#
_entry.id   AF-A0A1I4HN97-F1
#
_cell.length_a   1.000
_cell.length_b   1.000
_cell.length_c   1.000
_cell.angle_alpha   90.00
_cell.angle_beta   90.00
_cell.angle_gamma   90.00
#
_symmetry.space_group_name_H-M   'P 1'
#
loop_
_entity.id
_entity.type
_entity.pdbx_description
1 polymer ?
#
loop_
_entity_poly.entity_id
_entity_poly.type
_entity_poly.pdbx_seq_one_letter_code
_entity_poly.pdbx_strand_id
1 'polypeptide(L)' 'MPLLEDLTVYEDGDRYDVYDHSFPDADAEPGRGRPLGAITLTPDGEYVPSGVGAVYEYVAPARTLDEALEAFVGSA' A
#
# COMPACT_ATOMS: atom_id res chain seq x y z
N MET A 1 6.99 8.76 -7.14
CA MET A 1 5.84 8.09 -6.50
C MET A 1 5.43 6.97 -7.43
N PRO A 2 5.20 5.74 -6.94
CA PRO A 2 4.87 4.57 -7.76
C PRO A 2 3.46 4.66 -8.36
N LEU A 3 3.20 3.89 -9.43
CA LEU A 3 1.86 3.67 -9.99
C LEU A 3 1.19 2.46 -9.31
N LEU A 4 -0.13 2.30 -9.48
CA LEU A 4 -0.87 1.17 -8.88
C LEU A 4 -0.35 -0.19 -9.38
N GLU A 5 0.03 -0.28 -10.65
CA GLU A 5 0.64 -1.48 -11.26
C GLU A 5 2.03 -1.83 -10.72
N ASP A 6 2.67 -0.86 -10.06
CA ASP A 6 3.96 -1.03 -9.39
C ASP A 6 3.82 -1.53 -7.95
N LEU A 7 2.60 -1.75 -7.48
CA LEU A 7 2.35 -2.21 -6.11
C LEU A 7 2.16 -3.72 -6.07
N THR A 8 2.89 -4.35 -5.15
CA THR A 8 2.63 -5.72 -4.72
C THR A 8 1.98 -5.68 -3.34
N VAL A 9 0.86 -6.39 -3.20
CA VAL A 9 0.12 -6.48 -1.93
C VAL A 9 0.17 -7.90 -1.41
N TYR A 10 0.56 -8.06 -0.14
CA TYR A 10 0.49 -9.33 0.57
C TYR A 10 -0.59 -9.25 1.65
N GLU A 11 -1.57 -10.15 1.54
CA GLU A 11 -2.66 -10.27 2.52
C GLU A 11 -2.29 -11.25 3.63
N ASP A 12 -2.46 -10.81 4.87
CA ASP A 12 -2.34 -11.59 6.09
C ASP A 12 -3.53 -11.27 7.01
N GLY A 13 -4.64 -11.99 6.79
CA GLY A 13 -5.91 -11.74 7.48
C GLY A 13 -6.45 -10.35 7.18
N ASP A 14 -6.54 -9.52 8.21
CA ASP A 14 -7.07 -8.14 8.15
C ASP A 14 -5.98 -7.11 7.81
N ARG A 15 -4.77 -7.55 7.44
CA ARG A 15 -3.64 -6.69 7.09
C ARG A 15 -3.17 -6.95 5.66
N TYR A 16 -2.94 -5.88 4.92
CA TYR A 16 -2.42 -5.89 3.55
C TYR A 16 -1.09 -5.11 3.52
N ASP A 17 0.04 -5.80 3.44
CA ASP A 17 1.35 -5.13 3.34
C ASP A 17 1.61 -4.71 1.88
N VAL A 18 1.99 -3.45 1.69
CA VAL A 18 2.16 -2.80 0.37
C VAL A 18 3.64 -2.57 0.08
N TYR A 19 4.08 -3.03 -1.09
CA TYR A 19 5.47 -2.95 -1.56
C TYR A 19 5.54 -2.33 -2.95
N ASP A 20 6.56 -1.52 -3.21
CA ASP A 20 6.88 -0.93 -4.50
C ASP A 20 7.94 -1.77 -5.22
N HIS A 21 7.61 -2.39 -6.35
CA HIS A 21 8.56 -3.15 -7.19
C HIS A 21 9.06 -2.39 -8.43
N SER A 22 8.73 -1.10 -8.57
CA SER A 22 9.14 -0.29 -9.74
C SER A 22 10.66 -0.16 -9.89
N PHE A 23 11.42 -0.37 -8.81
CA PHE A 23 12.88 -0.39 -8.83
C PHE A 23 13.42 -1.74 -8.35
N PRO A 24 14.38 -2.35 -9.07
CA PRO A 24 15.15 -3.47 -8.55
C PRO A 24 16.02 -2.94 -7.42
N ASP A 25 15.50 -3.00 -6.20
CA ASP A 25 16.26 -2.63 -5.01
C ASP A 25 17.23 -3.79 -4.73
N ALA A 26 18.54 -3.51 -4.85
CA ALA A 26 19.58 -4.52 -4.68
C ALA A 26 19.62 -5.10 -3.25
N ASP A 27 19.03 -4.37 -2.29
CA ASP A 27 18.93 -4.75 -0.88
C ASP A 27 17.55 -5.32 -0.49
N ALA A 28 16.57 -5.36 -1.41
CA ALA A 28 15.28 -5.97 -1.12
C ALA A 28 15.35 -7.51 -1.28
N GLU A 29 14.55 -8.23 -0.49
CA GLU A 29 14.45 -9.68 -0.62
C GLU A 29 14.08 -10.03 -2.07
N PRO A 30 14.77 -11.00 -2.72
CA PRO A 30 14.48 -11.36 -4.09
C PRO A 30 13.00 -11.76 -4.25
N GLY A 31 12.24 -10.95 -4.99
CA GLY A 31 10.79 -11.12 -5.19
C GLY A 31 9.89 -10.26 -4.32
N ARG A 32 10.44 -9.44 -3.41
CA ARG A 32 9.72 -8.39 -2.68
C ARG A 32 10.30 -7.02 -3.04
N GLY A 33 9.42 -6.08 -3.37
CA GLY A 33 9.80 -4.69 -3.60
C GLY A 33 10.17 -3.95 -2.31
N ARG A 34 10.33 -2.62 -2.40
CA ARG A 34 10.54 -1.74 -1.25
C ARG A 34 9.26 -1.62 -0.42
N PRO A 35 9.29 -1.85 0.91
CA PRO A 35 8.10 -1.70 1.74
C PRO A 35 7.65 -0.23 1.79
N LEU A 36 6.39 0.03 1.43
CA LEU A 36 5.76 1.36 1.53
C LEU A 36 4.95 1.50 2.81
N GLY A 37 4.28 0.43 3.23
CA GLY A 37 3.40 0.46 4.40
C GLY A 37 2.43 -0.70 4.41
N ALA A 38 1.26 -0.49 5.02
CA ALA A 38 0.19 -1.47 5.05
C ALA A 38 -1.18 -0.84 5.15
N ILE A 39 -2.19 -1.59 4.73
CA ILE A 39 -3.60 -1.26 4.86
C ILE A 39 -4.21 -2.24 5.86
N THR A 40 -4.98 -1.75 6.82
CA THR A 40 -5.70 -2.60 7.80
C THR A 40 -7.20 -2.52 7.55
N LEU A 41 -7.86 -3.67 7.44
CA LEU A 41 -9.31 -3.79 7.40
C LEU A 41 -9.87 -3.76 8.82
N THR A 42 -10.68 -2.76 9.13
CA THR A 42 -11.34 -2.66 10.43
C THR A 42 -12.52 -3.64 10.53
N PRO A 43 -12.99 -3.96 11.74
CA PRO A 43 -14.22 -4.74 11.94
C PRO A 43 -15.47 -4.11 11.32
N ASP A 44 -15.45 -2.80 11.09
CA ASP A 44 -16.54 -2.03 10.46
C ASP A 44 -16.49 -2.10 8.92
N GLY A 45 -15.53 -2.81 8.35
CA GLY A 45 -15.36 -3.00 6.91
C GLY A 45 -14.64 -1.85 6.21
N GLU A 46 -13.81 -1.11 6.93
CA GLU A 46 -13.09 0.06 6.44
C GLU A 46 -11.60 -0.23 6.24
N TYR A 47 -11.02 0.23 5.14
CA TYR A 47 -9.59 0.04 4.86
C TYR A 47 -8.80 1.28 5.28
N VAL A 48 -7.78 1.08 6.12
CA VAL A 48 -6.98 2.16 6.71
C VAL A 48 -5.51 2.01 6.32
N PRO A 49 -5.02 2.83 5.37
CA PRO A 49 -3.60 2.91 5.01
C PRO A 49 -2.73 3.44 6.15
N SER A 50 -1.49 2.96 6.23
CA SER A 50 -0.47 3.37 7.20
C SER A 50 0.93 3.12 6.65
N GLY A 51 1.93 3.87 7.11
CA GLY A 51 3.34 3.66 6.74
C GLY A 51 3.97 4.86 6.03
N VAL A 52 5.24 4.68 5.62
CA VAL A 52 6.07 5.76 5.06
C VAL A 52 5.66 6.20 3.66
N GLY A 53 4.97 5.34 2.91
CA GLY A 53 4.43 5.64 1.60
C GLY A 53 2.97 6.11 1.60
N ALA A 54 2.27 6.01 2.74
CA ALA A 54 0.89 6.48 2.86
C ALA A 54 0.88 8.01 3.04
N VAL A 55 0.46 8.75 2.01
CA VAL A 55 0.56 10.22 1.98
C VAL A 55 -0.64 10.87 2.69
N TYR A 56 -0.40 11.99 3.40
CA TYR A 56 -1.42 12.73 4.17
C TYR A 56 -2.59 13.31 3.34
N GLU A 57 -2.49 13.40 2.02
CA GLU A 57 -3.58 13.91 1.17
C GLU A 57 -4.74 12.92 1.04
N TYR A 58 -4.53 11.65 1.41
CA TYR A 58 -5.57 10.64 1.46
C TYR A 58 -6.37 10.71 2.77
N VAL A 59 -7.70 10.84 2.67
CA VAL A 59 -8.61 10.85 3.83
C VAL A 59 -9.16 9.44 4.04
N ALA A 60 -8.57 8.71 4.99
CA ALA A 60 -9.13 7.46 5.48
C ALA A 60 -10.48 7.69 6.21
N PRO A 61 -11.39 6.71 6.25
CA PRO A 61 -11.27 5.34 5.73
C PRO A 61 -11.72 5.13 4.28
N ALA A 62 -11.10 4.16 3.60
CA ALA A 62 -11.55 3.63 2.31
C ALA A 62 -12.68 2.62 2.45
N ARG A 63 -13.49 2.47 1.40
CA ARG A 63 -14.49 1.40 1.26
C ARG A 63 -13.98 0.20 0.47
N THR A 64 -12.90 0.36 -0.30
CA THR A 64 -12.28 -0.72 -1.07
C THR A 64 -10.76 -0.74 -0.90
N LEU A 65 -10.13 -1.88 -1.20
CA LEU A 65 -8.67 -1.99 -1.19
C LEU A 65 -8.03 -1.08 -2.25
N ASP A 66 -8.64 -0.95 -3.43
CA ASP A 66 -8.14 -0.06 -4.50
C ASP A 66 -8.10 1.40 -4.05
N GLU A 67 -9.18 1.89 -3.41
CA GLU A 67 -9.22 3.24 -2.83
C GLU A 67 -8.15 3.42 -1.75
N ALA A 68 -7.89 2.39 -0.95
CA ALA A 68 -6.84 2.44 0.06
C ALA A 68 -5.42 2.41 -0.54
N LEU A 69 -5.23 1.75 -1.69
CA LEU A 69 -3.97 1.74 -2.42
C LEU A 69 -3.64 3.10 -3.04
N GLU A 70 -4.64 3.93 -3.32
CA GLU A 70 -4.42 5.31 -3.79
C GLU A 70 -3.61 6.14 -2.78
N ALA A 71 -3.63 5.80 -1.50
CA ALA A 71 -2.80 6.45 -0.49
C ALA A 71 -1.29 6.28 -0.72
N PHE A 72 -0.88 5.29 -1.53
CA PHE A 72 0.52 4.94 -1.79
C PHE A 72 0.99 5.35 -3.19
N VAL A 73 0.11 5.83 -4.06
CA VAL A 73 0.43 6.27 -5.42
C VAL A 73 0.52 7.79 -5.50
N GLY A 74 1.27 8.32 -6.46
CA GLY A 74 1.31 9.76 -6.70
C GLY A 74 0.12 10.20 -7.55
N SER A 75 -0.68 11.15 -7.06
CA SER A 75 -1.68 11.82 -7.91
C SER A 75 -0.94 12.58 -9.01
N ALA A 76 -1.16 12.18 -10.27
CA ALA A 76 -0.84 13.02 -11.43
C ALA A 76 -1.87 14.15 -11.56
#